data_AF-A0A4Q7CKW2-F1
#
_entry.id   AF-A0A4Q7CKW2-F1
#
_cell.length_a   1.000
_cell.length_b   1.000
_cell.length_c   1.000
_cell.angle_alpha   90.00
_cell.angle_beta   90.00
_cell.angle_gamma   90.00
#
_symmetry.space_group_name_H-M   'P 1'
#
loop_
_entity.id
_entity.type
_entity.pdbx_description
1 polymer ?
#
loop_
_entity_poly.entity_id
_entity_poly.type
_entity_poly.pdbx_seq_one_letter_code
_entity_poly.pdbx_strand_id
1 'polypeptide(L)'
;TGTIHSRAGAIMASPDEFSVTFKGRGGHGAKPHETIDPIVIMAEFILSAQKIISRTIDPVKQAVLSFGMIQAGTTDSVIPDQAFCKGTV
;
A
#
# COMPACT_ATOMS: atom_id res chain seq x y z
N THR A 1 -14.44 -5.70 -29.06
CA THR A 1 -15.14 -6.84 -28.40
C THR A 1 -15.24 -6.53 -26.93
N GLY A 2 -16.43 -6.64 -26.34
CA GLY A 2 -16.65 -6.39 -24.91
C GLY A 2 -17.47 -7.53 -24.34
N THR A 3 -17.04 -8.05 -23.19
CA THR A 3 -17.70 -9.16 -22.49
C THR A 3 -18.44 -8.60 -21.28
N ILE A 4 -19.71 -8.95 -21.14
CA ILE A 4 -20.54 -8.63 -19.96
C ILE A 4 -20.77 -9.93 -19.20
N HIS A 5 -20.46 -9.93 -17.91
CA HIS A 5 -20.68 -11.05 -17.00
C HIS A 5 -21.70 -10.65 -15.93
N SER A 6 -22.63 -11.55 -15.61
CA SER A 6 -23.64 -11.36 -14.57
C SER A 6 -23.90 -12.69 -13.84
N ARG A 7 -24.16 -12.63 -12.53
CA ARG A 7 -24.58 -13.76 -11.68
C ARG A 7 -25.65 -13.27 -10.70
N ALA A 8 -26.60 -14.13 -10.33
CA ALA A 8 -27.50 -13.85 -9.22
C ALA A 8 -26.72 -13.84 -7.87
N GLY A 9 -26.87 -12.76 -7.10
CA GLY A 9 -26.14 -12.48 -5.85
C GLY A 9 -25.10 -11.35 -5.99
N ALA A 10 -24.43 -10.98 -4.90
CA ALA A 10 -23.42 -9.91 -4.91
C ALA A 10 -22.35 -10.18 -5.98
N ILE A 11 -22.26 -9.30 -6.98
CA ILE A 11 -21.31 -9.38 -8.09
C ILE A 11 -19.93 -8.84 -7.66
N MET A 12 -19.90 -7.99 -6.64
CA MET A 12 -18.69 -7.40 -6.06
C MET A 12 -18.68 -7.65 -4.56
N ALA A 13 -17.57 -8.16 -4.05
CA ALA A 13 -17.32 -8.24 -2.60
C ALA A 13 -17.32 -6.82 -2.02
N SER A 14 -17.89 -6.64 -0.83
CA SER A 14 -17.66 -5.44 -0.03
C SER A 14 -16.18 -5.42 0.32
N PRO A 15 -15.35 -4.52 -0.23
CA PRO A 15 -13.93 -4.52 0.05
C PRO A 15 -13.70 -4.04 1.49
N ASP A 16 -12.86 -4.74 2.25
CA ASP A 16 -12.45 -4.24 3.55
C ASP A 16 -11.40 -3.14 3.33
N GLU A 17 -11.69 -1.90 3.71
CA GLU A 17 -10.75 -0.78 3.57
C GLU A 17 -9.75 -0.75 4.73
N PHE A 18 -8.48 -0.49 4.42
CA PHE A 18 -7.46 -0.26 5.43
C PHE A 18 -6.61 0.97 5.11
N SER A 19 -6.03 1.57 6.15
CA SER A 19 -5.07 2.66 6.03
C SER A 19 -3.89 2.48 6.97
N VAL A 20 -2.71 2.90 6.54
CA VAL A 20 -1.46 2.76 7.29
C VAL A 20 -0.71 4.08 7.25
N THR A 21 -0.24 4.54 8.41
CA THR A 21 0.63 5.72 8.54
C THR A 21 1.98 5.28 9.09
N PHE A 22 3.03 5.50 8.31
CA PHE A 22 4.42 5.29 8.68
C PHE A 22 4.96 6.58 9.29
N LYS A 23 5.47 6.51 10.51
CA LYS A 23 6.12 7.63 11.19
C LYS A 23 7.63 7.44 11.11
N GLY A 24 8.30 8.42 10.53
CA GLY A 24 9.75 8.50 10.42
C GLY A 24 10.31 9.71 11.16
N ARG A 25 11.39 10.24 10.62
CA ARG A 25 12.03 11.48 11.05
C ARG A 25 12.54 12.16 9.80
N GLY A 26 11.94 13.28 9.43
CA GLY A 26 12.28 14.03 8.24
C GLY A 26 13.61 14.78 8.36
N GLY A 27 14.08 15.29 7.23
CA GLY A 27 15.32 16.05 7.16
C GLY A 27 15.78 16.28 5.73
N HIS A 28 16.97 16.83 5.57
CA HIS A 28 17.50 17.13 4.25
C HIS A 28 17.82 15.84 3.49
N GLY A 29 17.32 15.69 2.26
CA GLY A 29 17.56 14.51 1.43
C GLY A 29 19.02 14.19 1.13
N ALA A 30 19.93 15.17 1.27
CA ALA A 30 21.37 14.96 1.14
C ALA A 30 22.02 14.34 2.40
N LYS A 31 21.28 14.25 3.52
CA LYS A 31 21.75 13.71 4.80
C LYS A 31 20.84 12.58 5.31
N PRO A 32 20.65 11.49 4.55
CA PRO A 32 19.73 10.43 4.93
C PRO A 32 20.11 9.73 6.26
N HIS A 33 21.39 9.73 6.62
CA HIS A 33 21.89 9.14 7.87
C HIS A 33 21.44 9.87 9.15
N GLU A 34 20.94 11.10 9.04
CA GLU A 34 20.36 11.86 10.16
C GLU A 34 18.83 11.66 10.26
N THR A 35 18.23 10.92 9.32
CA THR A 35 16.78 10.78 9.12
C THR A 35 16.32 9.33 9.29
N ILE A 36 15.00 9.14 9.42
CA ILE A 36 14.35 7.83 9.29
C ILE A 36 13.34 7.99 8.17
N ASP A 37 13.64 7.43 7.00
CA ASP A 37 12.85 7.63 5.79
C ASP A 37 11.57 6.76 5.77
N PRO A 38 10.38 7.35 5.95
CA PRO A 38 9.14 6.59 5.95
C PRO A 38 8.71 6.14 4.53
N ILE A 39 9.24 6.75 3.46
CA ILE A 39 8.95 6.36 2.07
C ILE A 39 9.57 4.99 1.80
N VAL A 40 10.84 4.80 2.17
CA VAL A 40 11.55 3.53 1.98
C VAL A 40 10.86 2.42 2.78
N ILE A 41 10.53 2.69 4.06
CA ILE A 41 9.84 1.73 4.93
C ILE A 41 8.49 1.32 4.34
N MET A 42 7.71 2.29 3.85
CA MET A 42 6.42 2.02 3.21
C MET A 42 6.58 1.17 1.94
N ALA A 43 7.59 1.43 1.11
CA ALA A 43 7.85 0.66 -0.10
C ALA A 43 8.17 -0.81 0.22
N GLU A 44 9.02 -1.05 1.22
CA GLU A 44 9.32 -2.40 1.70
C GLU A 44 8.08 -3.11 2.27
N PHE A 45 7.25 -2.37 3.01
CA PHE A 45 5.97 -2.88 3.52
C PHE A 45 5.05 -3.30 2.38
N ILE A 46 4.84 -2.46 1.36
CA ILE A 46 3.97 -2.76 0.23
C ILE A 46 4.46 -4.02 -0.49
N LEU A 47 5.76 -4.09 -0.82
CA LEU A 47 6.35 -5.26 -1.48
C LEU A 47 6.22 -6.54 -0.64
N SER A 48 6.35 -6.42 0.68
CA SER A 48 6.21 -7.56 1.59
C SER A 48 4.75 -7.97 1.77
N ALA A 49 3.83 -7.03 1.82
CA ALA A 49 2.40 -7.28 1.95
C ALA A 49 1.85 -8.02 0.71
N GLN A 50 2.34 -7.71 -0.48
CA GLN A 50 2.02 -8.46 -1.71
C GLN A 50 2.45 -9.95 -1.63
N LYS A 51 3.42 -10.30 -0.78
CA LYS A 51 3.81 -11.70 -0.55
C LYS A 51 2.80 -12.47 0.29
N ILE A 52 1.96 -11.77 1.08
CA ILE A 52 0.93 -12.42 1.92
C ILE A 52 -0.06 -13.16 1.03
N ILE A 53 -0.53 -12.53 -0.05
CA ILE A 53 -1.45 -13.17 -1.00
C ILE A 53 -0.79 -14.36 -1.69
N SER A 54 0.45 -14.22 -2.14
CA SER A 54 1.11 -15.30 -2.89
C SER A 54 1.55 -16.48 -2.04
N ARG A 55 1.69 -16.34 -0.71
CA ARG A 55 2.24 -17.40 0.16
C ARG A 55 1.41 -17.81 1.36
N THR A 56 0.40 -17.01 1.76
CA THR A 56 -0.36 -17.23 3.01
C THR A 56 -1.81 -17.60 2.75
N ILE A 57 -2.35 -17.27 1.57
CA ILE A 57 -3.74 -17.56 1.22
C ILE A 57 -3.79 -18.85 0.40
N ASP A 58 -4.72 -19.73 0.77
CA ASP A 58 -5.04 -20.93 -0.01
C ASP A 58 -5.26 -20.53 -1.48
N PRO A 59 -4.51 -21.07 -2.45
CA PRO A 59 -4.61 -20.69 -3.86
C PRO A 59 -6.01 -20.89 -4.45
N VAL A 60 -6.89 -21.65 -3.78
CA VAL A 60 -8.31 -21.84 -4.15
C VAL A 60 -9.19 -20.69 -3.65
N LYS A 61 -8.77 -19.93 -2.63
CA LYS A 61 -9.46 -18.74 -2.13
C LYS A 61 -8.96 -17.48 -2.82
N GLN A 62 -9.87 -16.78 -3.50
CA GLN A 62 -9.58 -15.47 -4.10
C GLN A 62 -9.49 -14.40 -3.01
N ALA A 63 -8.36 -13.71 -2.93
CA ALA A 63 -8.16 -12.52 -2.11
C ALA A 63 -7.34 -11.50 -2.92
N VAL A 64 -7.66 -10.22 -2.78
CA VAL A 64 -7.05 -9.15 -3.57
C VAL A 64 -6.63 -8.00 -2.65
N LEU A 65 -5.32 -7.79 -2.50
CA LEU A 65 -4.75 -6.71 -1.72
C LEU A 65 -4.35 -5.62 -2.68
N SER A 66 -5.11 -4.53 -2.67
CA SER A 66 -4.85 -3.38 -3.52
C SER A 66 -4.44 -2.19 -2.66
N PHE A 67 -3.38 -1.50 -3.07
CA PHE A 67 -3.02 -0.18 -2.53
C PHE A 67 -3.51 0.88 -3.51
N GLY A 68 -4.59 1.58 -3.15
CA GLY A 68 -5.25 2.56 -4.01
C GLY A 68 -4.75 3.99 -3.82
N MET A 69 -4.09 4.28 -2.71
CA MET A 69 -3.59 5.63 -2.40
C MET A 69 -2.27 5.56 -1.66
N ILE A 70 -1.32 6.40 -2.07
CA ILE A 70 -0.04 6.60 -1.41
C ILE A 70 0.24 8.11 -1.38
N GLN A 71 0.66 8.63 -0.23
CA GLN A 71 1.04 10.03 -0.04
C GLN A 71 2.24 10.13 0.89
N ALA A 72 3.29 10.83 0.45
CA ALA A 72 4.46 11.12 1.28
C ALA A 72 5.23 12.33 0.73
N GLY A 73 5.66 13.23 1.61
CA GLY A 73 6.45 14.40 1.24
C GLY A 73 5.70 15.46 0.44
N THR A 74 6.36 16.61 0.27
CA THR A 74 5.86 17.78 -0.45
C THR A 74 6.89 18.38 -1.40
N THR A 75 8.14 17.89 -1.37
CA THR A 75 9.28 18.44 -2.10
C THR A 75 10.27 17.30 -2.38
N ASP A 76 11.06 17.42 -3.45
CA ASP A 76 12.04 16.42 -3.91
C ASP A 76 13.29 16.30 -3.02
N SER A 77 13.64 17.36 -2.29
CA SER A 77 14.91 17.50 -1.57
C SER A 77 14.82 17.25 -0.07
N VAL A 78 13.65 16.80 0.42
CA VAL A 78 13.35 16.63 1.84
C VAL A 78 12.75 15.25 2.07
N ILE A 79 13.34 14.50 3.01
CA ILE A 79 12.76 13.26 3.53
C ILE A 79 11.61 13.66 4.47
N PRO A 80 10.39 13.13 4.29
CA PRO A 80 9.25 13.52 5.12
C PRO A 80 9.25 12.85 6.51
N ASP A 81 8.53 13.44 7.45
CA ASP A 81 8.28 12.85 8.78
C ASP A 81 7.30 11.68 8.73
N GLN A 82 6.47 11.60 7.69
CA GLN A 82 5.47 10.54 7.56
C GLN A 82 5.18 10.16 6.11
N ALA A 83 4.75 8.91 5.94
CA ALA A 83 4.17 8.39 4.71
C ALA A 83 2.83 7.71 5.03
N PHE A 84 1.88 7.81 4.12
CA PHE A 84 0.52 7.27 4.28
C PHE A 84 0.17 6.41 3.08
N CYS A 85 -0.47 5.27 3.31
CA CYS A 85 -1.12 4.50 2.26
C CYS A 85 -2.50 4.01 2.67
N LYS A 86 -3.38 3.83 1.68
CA LYS A 86 -4.73 3.29 1.84
C LYS A 86 -4.97 2.21 0.79
N GLY A 87 -5.71 1.18 1.16
CA GLY A 87 -6.00 0.05 0.29
C GLY A 87 -7.29 -0.68 0.63
N THR A 88 -7.54 -1.74 -0.12
CA THR A 88 -8.68 -2.66 0.06
C THR A 88 -8.20 -4.11 0.07
N VAL A 89 -8.93 -4.98 0.78
CA VAL A 89 -8.75 -6.44 0.82
C VAL A 89 -10.05 -7.14 0.40
#